data_AF-A0A3M1G071-F1
#
_entry.id   AF-A0A3M1G071-F1
#
_cell.length_a   1.000
_cell.length_b   1.000
_cell.length_c   1.000
_cell.angle_alpha   90.00
_cell.angle_beta   90.00
_cell.angle_gamma   90.00
#
_symmetry.space_group_name_H-M   'P 1'
#
loop_
_entity.id
_entity.type
_entity.pdbx_description
1 polymer ?
#
loop_
_entity_poly.entity_id
_entity_poly.type
_entity_poly.pdbx_seq_one_letter_code
_entity_poly.pdbx_strand_id
1 'polypeptide(L)' 'MSEEMVLSPDLEFIKKVRAAGADNVKKCYQCATCAVVCPLSPEEKPFPRKEMIMAQLGMKDALMADPDIWYCHNCN' A
#
# COMPACT_ATOMS: atom_id res chain seq x y z
N MET A 1 -21.48 -5.33 7.66
CA MET A 1 -21.24 -5.52 9.10
C MET A 1 -19.79 -5.19 9.35
N SER A 2 -19.51 -4.10 10.05
CA SER A 2 -18.15 -3.68 10.39
C SER A 2 -17.69 -4.45 11.63
N GLU A 3 -17.01 -5.57 11.43
CA GLU A 3 -16.23 -6.20 12.51
C GLU A 3 -15.14 -5.22 12.94
N GLU A 4 -15.05 -4.96 14.25
CA GLU A 4 -13.92 -4.22 14.81
C GLU A 4 -12.65 -5.07 14.67
N MET A 5 -11.87 -4.75 13.64
CA MET A 5 -10.54 -5.33 13.46
C MET A 5 -9.54 -4.55 14.32
N VAL A 6 -9.06 -5.17 15.40
CA VAL A 6 -7.92 -4.65 16.16
C VAL A 6 -6.66 -4.83 15.30
N LEU A 7 -6.26 -3.75 14.64
CA LEU A 7 -5.11 -3.76 13.74
C LEU A 7 -3.83 -3.74 14.56
N SER A 8 -3.09 -4.85 14.54
CA SER A 8 -1.78 -5.00 15.17
C SER A 8 -0.68 -4.84 14.11
N PRO A 9 0.05 -3.72 14.06
CA PRO A 9 1.04 -3.48 13.00
C PRO A 9 2.25 -4.43 13.11
N ASP A 10 2.62 -5.10 12.01
CA ASP A 10 3.89 -5.83 11.92
C ASP A 10 5.06 -4.84 11.78
N LEU A 11 5.71 -4.55 12.91
CA LEU A 11 6.85 -3.63 12.98
C LEU A 11 8.09 -4.14 12.26
N GLU A 12 8.31 -5.47 12.24
CA GLU A 12 9.45 -6.06 11.55
C GLU A 12 9.28 -5.96 10.04
N PHE A 13 8.05 -6.17 9.54
CA PHE A 13 7.72 -5.92 8.15
C PHE A 13 7.96 -4.46 7.74
N ILE A 14 7.49 -3.50 8.54
CA ILE A 14 7.72 -2.07 8.27
C ILE A 14 9.22 -1.74 8.19
N LYS A 15 10.03 -2.29 9.10
CA LYS A 15 11.50 -2.11 9.06
C LYS A 15 12.11 -2.69 7.78
N LYS A 16 11.69 -3.89 7.37
CA LYS A 16 12.17 -4.53 6.13
C LYS A 16 11.80 -3.73 4.89
N VAL A 17 10.56 -3.22 4.81
CA VAL A 17 10.11 -2.36 3.70
C VAL A 17 10.96 -1.09 3.60
N ARG A 18 11.25 -0.44 4.72
CA ARG A 18 12.15 0.72 4.74
C ARG A 18 13.56 0.37 4.31
N ALA A 19 14.13 -0.72 4.83
CA ALA A 19 15.46 -1.21 4.46
C ALA A 19 15.57 -1.59 2.97
N ALA A 20 14.46 -2.00 2.35
CA ALA A 20 14.38 -2.29 0.91
C ALA A 20 14.31 -1.03 0.02
N GLY A 21 14.46 0.18 0.59
CA GLY A 21 14.50 1.46 -0.14
C GLY A 21 13.21 2.29 -0.05
N ALA A 22 12.19 1.83 0.66
CA ALA A 22 10.93 2.56 0.82
C ALA A 22 10.94 3.50 2.04
N ASP A 23 12.02 4.27 2.24
CA ASP A 23 12.16 5.18 3.39
C ASP A 23 11.06 6.25 3.47
N ASN A 24 10.51 6.63 2.31
CA ASN A 24 9.43 7.61 2.21
C ASN A 24 8.04 7.02 2.43
N VAL A 25 7.89 5.70 2.63
CA VAL A 25 6.57 5.05 2.75
C VAL A 25 5.73 5.67 3.88
N LYS A 26 6.37 6.05 5.00
CA LYS A 26 5.72 6.68 6.16
C LYS A 26 5.36 8.16 5.98
N LYS A 27 5.81 8.79 4.89
CA LYS A 27 5.43 10.18 4.56
C LYS A 27 4.11 10.25 3.79
N CYS A 28 3.60 9.12 3.30
CA CYS A 28 2.40 9.08 2.48
C CYS A 28 1.14 9.30 3.34
N TYR A 29 0.56 10.48 3.22
CA TYR A 29 -0.69 10.92 3.86
C TYR A 29 -1.99 10.59 3.09
N GLN A 30 -1.96 9.68 2.11
CA GLN A 30 -3.16 9.19 1.42
C GLN A 30 -3.95 10.20 0.55
N CYS A 31 -3.28 11.16 -0.11
CA CYS A 31 -3.94 12.13 -1.00
C CYS A 31 -4.55 11.58 -2.31
N ALA A 32 -4.27 10.32 -2.67
CA ALA A 32 -4.74 9.64 -3.89
C ALA A 32 -4.18 10.11 -5.24
N THR A 33 -3.26 11.09 -5.30
CA THR A 33 -2.69 11.57 -6.57
C THR A 33 -2.07 10.44 -7.41
N CYS A 34 -1.39 9.48 -6.79
CA CYS A 34 -0.80 8.34 -7.49
C CYS A 34 -1.83 7.44 -8.17
N ALA A 35 -3.02 7.27 -7.58
CA ALA A 35 -4.08 6.45 -8.15
C ALA A 35 -4.81 7.17 -9.28
N VAL A 36 -5.00 8.48 -9.18
CA VAL A 36 -5.68 9.27 -10.23
C VAL A 36 -4.82 9.44 -11.48
N VAL A 37 -3.50 9.59 -11.32
CA VAL A 37 -2.59 9.78 -12.46
C VAL A 37 -2.24 8.47 -13.18
N CYS A 38 -2.41 7.33 -12.53
CA CYS A 38 -2.07 6.04 -13.13
C CYS A 38 -3.18 5.59 -14.10
N PRO A 39 -2.89 5.44 -15.41
CA PRO A 39 -3.90 5.07 -16.40
C PRO A 39 -4.42 3.63 -16.24
N LEU A 40 -3.68 2.80 -15.50
CA LEU A 40 -4.07 1.43 -15.19
C LEU A 40 -4.98 1.33 -13.95
N SER A 41 -5.01 2.37 -13.12
CA SER A 41 -5.79 2.37 -11.88
C SER A 41 -7.28 2.51 -12.18
N PRO A 42 -8.12 1.51 -11.88
CA PRO A 42 -9.55 1.60 -12.12
C PRO A 42 -10.24 2.45 -11.03
N GLU A 43 -11.40 3.02 -11.37
CA GLU A 43 -12.18 3.84 -10.44
C GLU A 43 -12.67 3.04 -9.21
N GLU A 44 -13.14 1.81 -9.43
CA GLU A 44 -13.71 0.94 -8.38
C GLU A 44 -12.66 0.36 -7.42
N LYS A 45 -11.45 0.09 -7.92
CA LYS A 45 -10.35 -0.54 -7.15
C LYS A 45 -9.03 0.21 -7.37
N PRO A 46 -8.89 1.42 -6.84
CA PRO A 46 -7.74 2.27 -7.14
C PRO A 46 -6.44 1.71 -6.55
N PHE A 47 -5.38 1.69 -7.37
CA PHE A 47 -4.01 1.34 -6.99
C PHE A 47 -3.08 2.50 -7.40
N PRO A 48 -1.91 2.72 -6.77
CA PRO A 48 -1.28 1.97 -5.68
C PRO A 48 -1.65 2.50 -4.27
N ARG A 49 -2.68 3.36 -4.14
CA ARG A 49 -2.95 4.08 -2.89
C ARG A 49 -3.21 3.13 -1.70
N LYS A 50 -4.00 2.08 -1.92
CA LYS A 50 -4.38 1.14 -0.85
C LYS A 50 -3.19 0.28 -0.41
N GLU A 51 -2.33 -0.09 -1.34
CA GLU A 51 -1.09 -0.82 -1.10
C GLU A 51 -0.15 0.02 -0.24
N MET A 52 -0.06 1.33 -0.51
CA MET A 52 0.74 2.25 0.29
C MET A 52 0.27 2.33 1.75
N ILE A 53 -1.04 2.34 2.03
CA ILE A 53 -1.51 2.35 3.42
C ILE A 53 -1.30 0.99 4.10
N MET A 54 -1.51 -0.13 3.38
CA MET A 54 -1.24 -1.47 3.92
C MET A 54 0.23 -1.63 4.30
N ALA A 55 1.15 -1.14 3.45
CA ALA A 55 2.58 -1.13 3.74
C ALA A 55 2.92 -0.25 4.96
N GLN A 56 2.29 0.92 5.08
CA GLN A 56 2.49 1.81 6.23
C GLN A 56 1.97 1.19 7.53
N LEU A 57 0.83 0.54 7.51
CA LEU A 57 0.20 -0.04 8.70
C LEU A 57 0.80 -1.41 9.08
N GLY A 58 1.74 -1.93 8.30
CA GLY A 58 2.32 -3.24 8.56
C GLY A 58 1.35 -4.39 8.29
N MET A 59 0.38 -4.19 7.40
CA MET A 59 -0.61 -5.20 7.01
C MET A 59 -0.01 -6.17 5.98
N LYS A 60 1.03 -6.90 6.40
CA LYS A 60 1.83 -7.75 5.51
C LYS A 60 0.97 -8.76 4.75
N ASP A 61 0.12 -9.51 5.45
CA ASP A 61 -0.64 -10.60 4.84
C ASP A 61 -1.66 -10.08 3.81
N ALA A 62 -2.34 -8.98 4.13
CA ALA A 62 -3.27 -8.32 3.20
C ALA A 62 -2.54 -7.76 1.97
N LEU A 63 -1.39 -7.11 2.17
CA LEU A 63 -0.60 -6.55 1.07
C LEU A 63 -0.04 -7.63 0.14
N MET A 64 0.44 -8.74 0.70
CA MET A 64 0.98 -9.86 -0.08
C MET A 64 -0.10 -10.66 -0.80
N ALA A 65 -1.34 -10.64 -0.30
CA ALA A 65 -2.48 -11.26 -0.95
C ALA A 65 -3.08 -10.41 -2.08
N ASP A 66 -2.73 -9.11 -2.17
CA ASP A 66 -3.26 -8.23 -3.22
C ASP A 66 -2.44 -8.37 -4.51
N PRO A 67 -3.03 -8.85 -5.63
CA PRO A 67 -2.31 -8.95 -6.90
C PRO A 67 -1.90 -7.59 -7.47
N ASP A 68 -2.50 -6.50 -6.99
CA ASP A 68 -2.31 -5.17 -7.56
C ASP A 68 -0.87 -4.64 -7.44
N ILE A 69 -0.10 -5.15 -6.47
CA ILE A 69 1.33 -4.84 -6.35
C ILE A 69 2.13 -5.23 -7.61
N TRP A 70 1.67 -6.22 -8.36
CA TRP A 70 2.32 -6.72 -9.57
C TRP A 70 1.86 -6.02 -10.86
N TYR A 71 0.79 -5.22 -10.80
CA TYR A 71 0.34 -4.42 -11.95
C TYR A 71 1.18 -3.15 -12.17
N CYS A 72 2.03 -2.77 -11.21
CA CYS A 72 2.92 -1.63 -11.38
C CYS A 72 4.01 -1.93 -12.44
N HIS A 73 3.99 -1.20 -13.54
CA HIS A 73 5.01 -1.31 -14.60
C HIS A 73 6.22 -0.38 -14.40
N ASN A 74 6.31 0.31 -13.25
CA ASN A 74 7.37 1.28 -12.98
C ASN A 74 7.57 2.29 -14.14
N CYS A 75 6.44 2.83 -14.63
CA CYS A 75 6.43 3.73 -15.78
C CYS A 75 7.08 5.10 -15.50
N ASN A 76 7.34 5.45 -14.23
CA ASN A 76 8.09 6.62 -13.76
C ASN A 76 8.71 6.34 -12.39
#